data_AF-A0A1N7PFL2-F1
#
_entry.id   AF-A0A1N7PFL2-F1
#
_cell.length_a   1.000
_cell.length_b   1.000
_cell.length_c   1.000
_cell.angle_alpha   90.00
_cell.angle_beta   90.00
_cell.angle_gamma   90.00
#
_symmetry.space_group_name_H-M   'P 1'
#
loop_
_entity.id
_entity.type
_entity.pdbx_description
1 polymer ?
#
loop_
_entity_poly.entity_id
_entity_poly.type
_entity_poly.pdbx_seq_one_letter_code
_entity_poly.pdbx_strand_id
1 'polypeptide(L)' 'MLKVPQQQYIRFLYESGEYSISEIARSVGVNWRTAKKYATRDDWNLRLRPRRTRHPVLGPYLEIIDTWLLEEQTLPRK' A
#
# COMPACT_ATOMS: atom_id res chain seq x y z
N MET A 1 -12.56 -3.48 -6.69
CA MET A 1 -12.02 -2.82 -5.47
C MET A 1 -13.12 -1.90 -4.93
N LEU A 2 -13.44 -1.92 -3.63
CA LEU A 2 -14.54 -1.10 -3.08
C LEU A 2 -14.21 0.39 -3.18
N LYS A 3 -15.24 1.25 -3.25
CA LYS A 3 -15.04 2.71 -3.19
C LYS A 3 -14.53 3.12 -1.81
N VAL A 4 -13.71 4.17 -1.72
CA VAL A 4 -13.16 4.68 -0.45
C VAL A 4 -14.23 4.91 0.63
N PRO A 5 -15.42 5.47 0.32
CA PRO A 5 -16.48 5.64 1.33
C PRO A 5 -17.00 4.31 1.89
N GLN A 6 -17.12 3.26 1.06
CA GLN A 6 -17.57 1.94 1.52
C GLN A 6 -16.53 1.28 2.44
N GLN A 7 -15.25 1.50 2.17
CA GLN A 7 -14.15 1.01 3.00
C GLN A 7 -14.16 1.68 4.39
N GLN A 8 -14.35 2.99 4.43
CA GLN A 8 -14.48 3.77 5.67
C GLN A 8 -15.75 3.39 6.45
N TYR A 9 -16.85 3.13 5.74
CA TYR A 9 -18.10 2.70 6.38
C TYR A 9 -17.96 1.33 7.06
N ILE A 10 -17.28 0.35 6.43
CA ILE A 10 -16.98 -0.95 7.05
C ILE A 10 -16.17 -0.76 8.34
N ARG A 11 -15.19 0.15 8.32
CA ARG A 11 -14.36 0.45 9.49
C ARG A 11 -15.16 1.10 10.61
N PHE A 12 -15.99 2.10 10.28
CA PHE A 12 -16.87 2.77 11.24
C PHE A 12 -17.80 1.77 11.94
N LEU A 13 -18.42 0.84 11.19
CA LEU A 13 -19.27 -0.20 11.75
C LEU A 13 -18.50 -1.13 12.71
N TYR A 14 -17.25 -1.45 12.39
CA TYR A 14 -16.41 -2.27 13.27
C TYR A 14 -15.96 -1.53 14.53
N GLU A 15 -15.58 -0.25 14.41
CA GLU A 15 -15.17 0.60 15.54
C GLU A 15 -16.31 0.94 16.49
N SER A 16 -17.55 1.01 15.98
CA SER A 16 -18.74 1.17 16.82
C SER A 16 -18.96 0.02 17.81
N GLY A 17 -18.36 -1.16 17.56
CA GLY A 17 -18.46 -2.33 18.43
C GLY A 17 -19.83 -3.02 18.42
N GLU A 18 -20.82 -2.48 17.70
CA GLU A 18 -22.19 -3.01 17.65
C GLU A 18 -22.34 -4.22 16.71
N TYR A 19 -21.42 -4.38 15.75
CA TYR A 19 -21.55 -5.37 14.69
C TYR A 19 -20.34 -6.29 14.59
N SER A 20 -20.60 -7.58 14.45
CA SER A 20 -19.59 -8.57 14.07
C SER A 20 -19.18 -8.41 12.59
N ILE A 21 -17.97 -8.84 12.24
CA ILE A 21 -17.48 -8.80 10.84
C ILE A 21 -18.43 -9.53 9.87
N SER A 22 -19.11 -10.59 10.34
CA SER A 22 -20.09 -11.33 9.56
C SER A 22 -21.37 -10.54 9.28
N GLU A 23 -21.84 -9.78 10.26
CA GLU A 23 -22.99 -8.88 10.08
C GLU A 23 -22.65 -7.71 9.16
N ILE A 24 -21.45 -7.14 9.29
CA ILE A 24 -20.94 -6.09 8.40
C ILE A 24 -20.84 -6.62 6.96
N ALA A 25 -20.37 -7.85 6.77
CA ALA A 25 -20.30 -8.48 5.45
C ALA A 25 -21.69 -8.63 4.83
N ARG A 26 -22.69 -9.01 5.62
CA ARG A 26 -24.08 -9.17 5.17
C ARG A 26 -24.77 -7.83 4.91
N SER A 27 -24.56 -6.82 5.76
CA SER A 27 -25.18 -5.49 5.61
C SER A 27 -24.61 -4.72 4.42
N VAL A 28 -23.30 -4.81 4.19
CA VAL A 28 -22.62 -4.13 3.08
C VAL A 28 -22.65 -4.97 1.79
N GLY A 29 -23.01 -6.25 1.86
CA GLY A 29 -23.09 -7.14 0.69
C GLY A 29 -21.73 -7.53 0.12
N VAL A 30 -20.73 -7.70 0.99
CA VAL A 30 -19.34 -8.01 0.59
C VAL A 30 -18.90 -9.34 1.16
N ASN A 31 -17.88 -9.95 0.53
CA ASN A 31 -17.28 -11.17 1.06
C ASN A 31 -16.71 -10.92 2.48
N TRP A 32 -16.88 -11.89 3.38
CA TRP A 32 -16.35 -11.85 4.75
C TRP A 32 -14.86 -11.49 4.80
N ARG A 33 -14.03 -12.04 3.89
CA ARG A 33 -12.60 -11.71 3.82
C ARG A 33 -12.36 -10.23 3.53
N THR A 34 -13.20 -9.62 2.71
CA THR A 34 -13.14 -8.20 2.36
C THR A 34 -13.59 -7.33 3.52
N ALA A 35 -14.68 -7.71 4.20
CA ALA A 35 -15.12 -7.03 5.43
C ALA A 35 -14.01 -7.07 6.50
N LYS A 36 -13.45 -8.25 6.79
CA LYS A 36 -12.32 -8.43 7.73
C LYS A 36 -11.12 -7.58 7.35
N LYS A 37 -10.72 -7.62 6.08
CA LYS A 37 -9.58 -6.85 5.56
C LYS A 37 -9.70 -5.36 5.84
N TYR A 38 -10.91 -4.81 5.70
CA TYR A 38 -11.15 -3.37 5.80
C TYR A 38 -11.54 -2.92 7.22
N ALA A 39 -12.12 -3.82 8.03
CA ALA A 39 -12.35 -3.59 9.45
C ALA A 39 -11.04 -3.45 10.25
N THR A 40 -10.04 -4.28 9.97
CA THR A 40 -8.76 -4.30 10.72
C THR A 40 -7.68 -3.39 10.11
N ARG A 41 -7.99 -2.62 9.05
CA ARG A 41 -6.99 -1.79 8.36
C ARG A 41 -6.90 -0.40 8.98
N ASP A 42 -5.84 -0.18 9.75
CA ASP A 42 -5.62 1.09 10.46
C ASP A 42 -5.17 2.24 9.57
N ASP A 43 -4.40 1.96 8.51
CA ASP A 43 -3.87 3.03 7.67
C ASP A 43 -3.83 2.60 6.19
N TRP A 44 -4.57 3.34 5.38
CA TRP A 44 -4.69 3.17 3.93
C TRP A 44 -3.55 3.87 3.18
N ASN A 45 -2.88 4.80 3.87
CA ASN A 45 -1.77 5.59 3.39
C ASN A 45 -0.43 5.09 3.92
N LEU A 46 -0.39 3.90 4.53
CA LEU A 46 0.86 3.26 4.92
C LEU A 46 1.79 3.25 3.71
N ARG A 47 2.78 4.14 3.74
CA ARG A 47 3.82 4.21 2.73
C ARG A 47 4.43 2.82 2.69
N LEU A 48 4.34 2.16 1.54
CA LEU A 48 5.05 0.91 1.32
C LEU A 48 6.49 1.19 1.72
N ARG A 49 6.96 0.52 2.79
CA ARG A 49 8.35 0.69 3.21
C ARG A 49 9.19 0.39 1.98
N PRO A 50 10.15 1.26 1.61
CA PRO A 50 10.99 1.01 0.46
C PRO A 50 11.54 -0.40 0.61
N ARG A 51 11.33 -1.21 -0.42
CA ARG A 51 11.77 -2.60 -0.43
C ARG A 51 13.26 -2.55 -0.11
N ARG A 52 13.68 -3.21 0.97
CA ARG A 52 15.09 -3.27 1.37
C ARG A 52 15.83 -3.99 0.26
N THR A 53 16.32 -3.24 -0.71
CA THR A 53 17.02 -3.79 -1.87
C THR A 53 18.43 -4.15 -1.42
N ARG A 54 18.59 -5.40 -0.97
CA ARG A 54 19.89 -6.03 -1.04
C ARG A 54 20.10 -6.36 -2.51
N HIS A 55 21.05 -5.68 -3.13
CA HIS A 55 21.46 -5.91 -4.50
C HIS A 55 22.73 -6.76 -4.48
N PRO A 56 22.66 -8.10 -4.27
CA PRO A 56 23.87 -8.93 -4.12
C PRO A 56 24.76 -8.93 -5.37
N VAL A 57 24.15 -8.80 -6.57
CA VAL A 57 24.88 -8.76 -7.84
C VAL A 57 25.06 -7.32 -8.34
N LEU A 58 24.03 -6.48 -8.24
CA LEU A 58 24.06 -5.10 -8.74
C LEU A 58 24.82 -4.15 -7.80
N GLY A 59 24.95 -4.48 -6.51
CA GLY A 59 25.57 -3.64 -5.49
C GLY A 59 26.96 -3.12 -5.87
N PRO A 60 27.91 -3.98 -6.28
CA PRO A 60 29.24 -3.55 -6.71
C PRO A 60 29.26 -2.60 -7.92
N TYR A 61 28.19 -2.57 -8.73
CA TYR A 61 28.11 -1.76 -9.95
C TYR A 61 27.28 -0.48 -9.77
N LEU A 62 26.62 -0.29 -8.62
CA LEU A 62 25.76 0.88 -8.39
C LEU A 62 26.54 2.19 -8.54
N GLU A 63 27.74 2.27 -7.96
CA GLU A 63 28.58 3.48 -8.04
C GLU A 63 28.97 3.82 -9.49
N ILE A 64 29.22 2.80 -10.32
CA ILE A 64 29.54 2.98 -11.74
C ILE A 64 28.32 3.53 -12.49
N ILE A 65 27.15 2.94 -12.25
CA ILE A 65 25.89 3.36 -12.89
C ILE A 65 25.53 4.79 -12.46
N ASP A 66 25.66 5.12 -11.19
CA ASP A 66 25.37 6.45 -10.67
C ASP A 66 26.33 7.50 -11.24
N THR A 67 27.60 7.15 -11.41
CA THR A 67 28.60 8.03 -12.05
C THR A 67 28.22 8.34 -13.49
N TRP A 68 27.86 7.32 -14.29
CA TRP A 68 27.42 7.53 -15.68
C TRP A 68 26.16 8.39 -15.77
N LEU A 69 25.19 8.16 -14.88
CA LEU A 69 23.95 8.95 -14.83
C LEU A 69 24.19 10.41 -14.43
N LEU A 70 25.15 10.66 -13.55
CA LEU A 70 25.51 12.03 -13.15
C LEU A 70 26.23 12.74 -14.28
N GLU A 71 27.19 12.09 -14.92
CA GLU A 71 27.90 12.62 -16.09
C GLU A 71 26.91 12.96 -17.21
N GLU A 72 25.98 12.06 -17.53
CA GLU A 72 24.94 12.28 -18.54
C GLU A 72 24.04 13.48 -18.20
N GLN A 73 23.67 13.66 -16.93
CA GLN A 73 22.86 14.80 -16.50
C GLN A 73 23.58 16.15 -16.62
N THR A 74 24.91 16.16 -16.54
CA THR A 74 25.71 17.38 -16.68
C THR A 74 25.92 17.81 -18.12
N LEU A 75 25.62 16.94 -19.09
CA LEU A 75 25.72 17.29 -20.50
C LEU A 75 24.58 18.24 -20.89
N PRO A 76 24.87 19.28 -21.68
CA PRO A 76 23.82 20.14 -22.22
C PRO A 76 22.89 19.29 -23.09
N ARG A 77 21.58 19.39 -22.82
CA ARG A 77 20.57 18.70 -23.61
C ARG A 77 20.64 19.19 -25.06
N LYS A 78 20.79 18.25 -26.00
CA LYS A 78 20.67 18.50 -27.44
C LYS A 78 19.23 18.80 -27.83
#